data_AF-A0A7W7WJA9-F1
#
_entry.id   AF-A0A7W7WJA9-F1
#
_cell.length_a   1.000
_cell.length_b   1.000
_cell.length_c   1.000
_cell.angle_alpha   90.00
_cell.angle_beta   90.00
_cell.angle_gamma   90.00
#
_symmetry.space_group_name_H-M   'P 1'
#
loop_
_entity.id
_entity.type
_entity.pdbx_description
1 polymer ?
#
loop_
_entity_poly.entity_id
_entity_poly.type
_entity_poly.pdbx_seq_one_letter_code
_entity_poly.pdbx_strand_id
1 'polypeptide(L)' 'MHGHIHPVDDSVEHDTSTTEATCVCGPRVQPVERDDGSVGWLIVHHSLDGRERREGAS' A
#
# COMPACT_ATOMS: atom_id res chain seq x y z
N MET A 1 2.82 15.01 -1.86
CA MET A 1 3.58 13.80 -2.26
C MET A 1 2.93 12.61 -1.57
N HIS A 2 2.69 11.54 -2.32
CA HIS A 2 2.03 10.32 -1.83
C HIS A 2 3.00 9.15 -2.08
N GLY A 3 3.07 8.22 -1.13
CA GLY A 3 3.93 7.04 -1.22
C GLY A 3 3.07 5.78 -1.28
N HIS A 4 3.50 4.80 -2.07
CA HIS A 4 2.83 3.51 -2.18
C HIS A 4 3.76 2.43 -1.65
N ILE A 5 3.22 1.55 -0.82
CA ILE A 5 3.85 0.29 -0.44
C ILE A 5 2.95 -0.81 -1.00
N HIS A 6 3.51 -1.68 -1.82
CA HIS A 6 2.77 -2.79 -2.40
C HIS A 6 3.59 -4.08 -2.30
N PRO A 7 2.92 -5.24 -2.21
CA PRO A 7 3.59 -6.52 -2.27
C PRO A 7 4.29 -6.70 -3.61
N VAL A 8 5.50 -7.27 -3.56
CA VAL A 8 6.16 -7.83 -4.74
C VAL A 8 5.53 -9.17 -5.09
N ASP A 9 5.50 -9.49 -6.39
CA ASP A 9 4.98 -10.77 -6.93
C ASP A 9 3.57 -11.12 -6.43
N ASP A 10 2.64 -10.16 -6.56
CA ASP A 10 1.24 -10.38 -6.19
C ASP A 10 0.41 -10.89 -7.37
N SER A 11 -0.75 -11.50 -7.07
CA SER A 11 -1.66 -12.04 -8.09
C SER A 11 -2.38 -10.95 -8.89
N VAL A 12 -2.33 -9.69 -8.45
CA VAL A 12 -2.86 -8.53 -9.17
C VAL A 12 -1.79 -7.45 -9.33
N GLU A 13 -1.88 -6.69 -10.41
CA GLU A 13 -1.06 -5.50 -10.58
C GLU A 13 -1.61 -4.35 -9.74
N HIS A 14 -0.72 -3.66 -9.03
CA HIS A 14 -1.05 -2.49 -8.22
C HIS A 14 -0.72 -1.22 -8.97
N ASP A 15 -1.74 -0.42 -9.32
CA ASP A 15 -1.47 0.93 -9.82
C ASP A 15 -0.95 1.82 -8.68
N THR A 16 0.29 2.29 -8.82
CA THR A 16 0.94 3.20 -7.89
C THR A 16 1.05 4.62 -8.44
N SER A 17 0.37 4.89 -9.56
CA SER A 17 0.39 6.19 -10.25
C SER A 17 -0.67 7.14 -9.71
N THR A 18 -1.76 6.59 -9.15
CA THR A 18 -2.87 7.33 -8.57
C THR A 18 -2.75 7.55 -7.07
N THR A 19 -3.35 8.61 -6.56
CA THR A 19 -3.50 8.85 -5.11
C THR A 19 -4.80 8.23 -4.56
N GLU A 20 -5.58 7.57 -5.41
CA GLU A 20 -6.87 6.99 -5.03
C GLU A 20 -6.70 5.54 -4.54
N ALA A 21 -7.41 5.20 -3.47
CA ALA A 21 -7.42 3.87 -2.88
C ALA A 21 -8.40 2.91 -3.59
N THR A 22 -8.40 2.90 -4.92
CA THR A 22 -9.37 2.17 -5.75
C THR A 22 -8.89 0.77 -6.17
N CYS A 23 -7.71 0.36 -5.73
CA CYS A 23 -7.19 -0.98 -6.03
C CYS A 23 -8.08 -2.07 -5.42
N VAL A 24 -8.30 -3.16 -6.17
CA VAL A 24 -9.13 -4.31 -5.76
C VAL A 24 -8.61 -5.00 -4.50
N CYS A 25 -7.34 -4.83 -4.14
CA CYS A 25 -6.78 -5.33 -2.88
C CYS A 25 -7.35 -4.65 -1.63
N GLY A 26 -8.10 -3.55 -1.79
CA GLY A 26 -8.68 -2.80 -0.68
C GLY A 26 -7.62 -2.08 0.17
N PRO A 27 -6.77 -1.23 -0.43
CA PRO A 27 -5.62 -0.63 0.25
C PRO A 27 -6.03 0.29 1.41
N ARG A 28 -5.15 0.43 2.40
CA ARG A 28 -5.31 1.36 3.51
C ARG A 28 -4.59 2.67 3.23
N VAL A 29 -5.24 3.80 3.53
CA VAL A 29 -4.63 5.14 3.44
C VAL A 29 -4.32 5.67 4.83
N GLN A 30 -3.12 6.20 5.03
CA GLN A 30 -2.69 6.81 6.29
C GLN A 30 -1.98 8.15 6.04
N PRO A 31 -2.32 9.21 6.79
CA PRO A 31 -1.54 10.45 6.76
C PRO A 31 -0.19 10.23 7.46
N VAL A 32 0.87 10.84 6.93
CA VAL A 32 2.22 10.80 7.48
C VAL A 32 2.75 12.23 7.56
N GLU A 33 3.02 12.69 8.78
CA GLU A 33 3.68 13.96 9.02
C GLU A 33 5.16 13.87 8.63
N ARG A 34 5.67 14.94 8.01
CA ARG A 34 7.07 15.05 7.55
C ARG A 34 7.83 16.05 8.40
N ASP A 35 9.15 15.98 8.40
CA ASP A 35 10.03 16.88 9.17
C ASP A 35 9.86 18.37 8.83
N ASP A 36 9.35 18.68 7.63
CA ASP A 36 9.02 20.05 7.19
C ASP A 36 7.63 20.54 7.69
N GLY A 37 6.88 19.70 8.41
CA GLY A 37 5.55 20.00 8.92
C GLY A 37 4.41 19.80 7.91
N SER A 38 4.72 19.41 6.67
CA SER A 38 3.71 19.00 5.70
C SER A 38 3.18 17.58 5.96
N VAL A 39 1.94 17.33 5.54
CA VAL A 39 1.32 16.00 5.58
C VAL A 39 1.43 15.34 4.20
N GLY A 40 2.11 14.20 4.15
CA GLY A 40 2.04 13.26 3.04
C GLY A 40 0.99 12.18 3.28
N TRP A 41 0.69 11.40 2.25
CA TRP A 41 -0.20 10.25 2.37
C TRP A 41 0.54 8.97 1.98
N LEU A 42 0.34 7.93 2.78
CA LEU A 42 0.86 6.60 2.52
C LEU A 42 -0.31 5.67 2.19
N ILE A 43 -0.22 5.00 1.04
CA ILE A 43 -1.19 4.01 0.57
C ILE A 43 -0.52 2.64 0.68
N VAL A 44 -1.08 1.78 1.53
CA VAL A 44 -0.55 0.43 1.81
C VAL A 44 -1.47 -0.58 1.15
N HIS A 45 -0.97 -1.27 0.12
CA HIS A 45 -1.69 -2.32 -0.59
C HIS A 45 -1.62 -3.64 0.16
N HIS A 46 -2.69 -4.42 0.05
CA HIS A 46 -2.73 -5.78 0.60
C HIS A 46 -2.38 -6.80 -0.48
N SER A 47 -1.75 -7.88 -0.06
CA SER A 47 -1.51 -9.01 -0.95
C SER A 47 -2.81 -9.79 -1.17
N LEU A 48 -3.05 -10.23 -2.40
CA LEU A 48 -4.20 -11.06 -2.77
C LEU A 48 -3.79 -12.43 -3.32
N ASP A 49 -2.53 -12.84 -3.17
CA ASP A 49 -2.05 -14.16 -3.64
C ASP A 49 -2.23 -15.31 -2.62
N GLY A 50 -2.75 -15.02 -1.42
CA GLY A 50 -2.95 -16.01 -0.37
C GLY A 50 -1.72 -16.28 0.49
N ARG A 51 -0.60 -15.59 0.25
CA ARG A 51 0.61 -15.64 1.09
C ARG A 51 0.49 -14.93 2.43
N GLU A 52 -0.58 -14.19 2.72
CA GLU A 52 -0.81 -13.63 4.06
C GLU A 52 -0.81 -14.70 5.17
N ARG A 53 -0.96 -15.98 4.79
CA ARG A 53 -0.83 -17.16 5.65
C ARG A 53 0.61 -17.62 5.90
N ARG A 54 1.57 -17.17 5.10
CA ARG A 54 3.00 -17.55 5.12
C ARG A 54 3.91 -16.42 5.60
N GLU A 55 3.52 -15.16 5.41
CA GLU A 55 4.29 -13.98 5.86
C GLU A 55 4.21 -13.71 7.38
N GLY A 56 3.55 -14.59 8.16
CA GLY A 56 3.44 -14.53 9.63
C GLY A 56 4.29 -15.55 10.38
N ALA A 57 5.20 -16.26 9.70
CA ALA A 57 6.13 -17.21 10.31
C ALA A 57 7.54 -16.59 10.40
N SER A 58 7.79 -15.84 11.46
CA SER A 58 9.15 -15.60 11.99
C SER A 58 9.16 -15.93 13.47
#